data_AF-A0A531JDJ6-F1
#
_entry.id   AF-A0A531JDJ6-F1
#
_cell.length_a   1.000
_cell.length_b   1.000
_cell.length_c   1.000
_cell.angle_alpha   90.00
_cell.angle_beta   90.00
_cell.angle_gamma   90.00
#
_symmetry.space_group_name_H-M   'P 1'
#
loop_
_entity.id
_entity.type
_entity.pdbx_description
1 polymer ?
#
loop_
_entity_poly.entity_id
_entity_poly.type
_entity_poly.pdbx_seq_one_letter_code
_entity_poly.pdbx_strand_id
1 'polypeptide(L)'
;RYDNAQVFAFDFGGSIRVASLAMGGDWHDLGGELTDGTEASVSFQPLAGIAHTPERAWAADWIVAILTREGVIIRPEVKEHLWTALTSLASAPLEERT
;
A
#
# COMPACT_ATOMS: atom_id res chain seq x y z
N ARG A 1 -7.53 31.98 -4.23
CA ARG A 1 -8.73 31.26 -3.71
C ARG A 1 -8.34 30.13 -2.77
N TYR A 2 -7.18 29.50 -2.94
CA TYR A 2 -6.61 28.58 -1.95
C TYR A 2 -5.12 28.89 -1.81
N ASP A 3 -4.82 29.86 -0.96
CA ASP A 3 -3.43 30.28 -0.74
C ASP A 3 -2.71 29.18 0.05
N ASN A 4 -1.50 28.80 -0.37
CA ASN A 4 -0.70 27.71 0.21
C ASN A 4 -1.38 26.33 0.18
N ALA A 5 -2.22 26.05 -0.82
CA ALA A 5 -2.80 24.72 -0.99
C ALA A 5 -1.73 23.65 -1.24
N GLN A 6 -1.85 22.52 -0.56
CA GLN A 6 -1.04 21.31 -0.82
C GLN A 6 -1.85 20.32 -1.67
N VAL A 7 -1.23 19.80 -2.73
CA VAL A 7 -1.85 18.87 -3.66
C VAL A 7 -1.15 17.52 -3.57
N PHE A 8 -1.92 16.46 -3.38
CA PHE A 8 -1.47 15.08 -3.47
C PHE A 8 -2.17 14.43 -4.67
N ALA A 9 -1.41 13.74 -5.52
CA ALA A 9 -1.92 13.09 -6.72
C ALA A 9 -1.33 11.69 -6.87
N PHE A 10 -2.18 10.73 -7.25
CA PHE A 10 -1.76 9.41 -7.71
C PHE A 10 -1.88 9.39 -9.23
N ASP A 11 -0.78 9.07 -9.91
CA ASP A 11 -0.67 9.16 -11.35
C ASP A 11 -0.11 7.85 -11.91
N PHE A 12 -0.93 7.19 -12.74
CA PHE A 12 -0.53 5.96 -13.42
C PHE A 12 0.24 6.32 -14.69
N GLY A 13 1.51 5.91 -14.78
CA GLY A 13 2.39 6.20 -15.93
C GLY A 13 3.26 7.46 -15.80
N GLY A 14 3.19 8.21 -14.70
CA GLY A 14 4.16 9.26 -14.36
C GLY A 14 4.08 10.56 -15.18
N SER A 15 2.96 10.79 -15.86
CA SER A 15 2.68 12.01 -16.63
C SER A 15 2.81 13.33 -15.84
N ILE A 16 2.53 13.33 -14.53
CA ILE A 16 2.57 14.52 -13.68
C ILE A 16 3.99 14.88 -13.21
N ARG A 17 4.97 13.98 -13.35
CA ARG A 17 6.32 14.13 -12.80
C ARG A 17 6.96 15.48 -13.11
N VAL A 18 6.95 15.89 -14.38
CA VAL A 18 7.57 17.15 -14.81
C VAL A 18 6.88 18.35 -14.18
N ALA A 19 5.54 18.34 -14.12
CA ALA A 19 4.78 19.42 -13.51
C ALA A 19 5.03 19.50 -11.99
N SER A 20 5.02 18.37 -11.29
CA SER A 20 5.31 18.32 -9.85
C SER A 20 6.68 18.90 -9.51
N LEU A 21 7.73 18.47 -10.23
CA LEU A 21 9.09 18.94 -10.01
C LEU A 21 9.28 20.42 -10.40
N ALA A 22 8.70 20.86 -11.53
CA ALA A 22 8.79 22.26 -11.96
C ALA A 22 8.13 23.23 -10.98
N MET A 23 7.13 22.76 -10.23
CA MET A 23 6.46 23.52 -9.17
C MET A 23 7.16 23.39 -7.80
N GLY A 24 8.32 22.72 -7.74
CA GLY A 24 9.09 22.54 -6.50
C GLY A 24 8.51 21.51 -5.53
N GLY A 25 7.59 20.65 -5.99
CA GLY A 25 7.04 19.55 -5.20
C GLY A 25 7.85 18.26 -5.34
N ASP A 26 7.54 17.30 -4.49
CA ASP A 26 8.12 15.96 -4.53
C ASP A 26 7.38 15.05 -5.52
N TRP A 27 8.11 14.08 -6.07
CA TRP A 27 7.55 13.00 -6.88
C TRP A 27 8.25 11.69 -6.54
N HIS A 28 7.47 10.64 -6.31
CA HIS A 28 7.96 9.32 -5.95
C HIS A 28 7.43 8.28 -6.94
N ASP A 29 8.31 7.41 -7.43
CA ASP A 29 7.90 6.21 -8.15
C ASP A 29 7.48 5.14 -7.12
N LEU A 30 6.18 4.86 -7.06
CA LEU A 30 5.58 3.88 -6.15
C LEU A 30 5.51 2.48 -6.77
N GLY A 31 5.66 2.36 -8.10
CA GLY A 31 5.55 1.10 -8.83
C GLY A 31 6.91 0.54 -9.28
N GLY A 32 7.95 1.36 -9.25
CA GLY A 32 9.32 0.99 -9.65
C GLY A 32 9.52 0.83 -11.15
N GLU A 33 8.44 0.89 -11.96
CA GLU A 33 8.46 0.72 -13.42
C GLU A 33 9.15 1.88 -14.16
N LEU A 34 9.23 3.06 -13.56
CA LEU A 34 9.81 4.25 -14.20
C LEU A 34 11.25 4.51 -13.77
N THR A 35 11.68 3.95 -12.64
CA THR A 35 13.00 4.19 -12.05
C THR A 35 13.86 2.94 -11.87
N ASP A 36 13.52 1.82 -12.52
CA ASP A 36 14.23 0.52 -12.44
C ASP A 36 14.58 0.11 -11.00
N GLY A 37 13.69 0.40 -10.03
CA GLY A 37 13.93 0.07 -8.62
C GLY A 37 15.17 0.72 -7.97
N THR A 38 15.66 1.87 -8.48
CA THR A 38 16.73 2.64 -7.82
C THR A 38 16.35 3.08 -6.39
N GLU A 39 17.34 3.43 -5.54
CA GLU A 39 17.16 3.78 -4.11
C GLU A 39 16.17 4.93 -3.83
N ALA A 40 15.75 5.68 -4.85
CA ALA A 40 14.71 6.71 -4.73
C ALA A 40 13.27 6.16 -4.82
N SER A 41 13.09 4.86 -5.10
CA SER A 41 11.78 4.22 -5.15
C SER A 41 11.24 4.01 -3.73
N VAL A 42 9.98 4.41 -3.52
CA VAL A 42 9.29 4.26 -2.23
C VAL A 42 8.30 3.13 -2.37
N SER A 43 8.44 2.11 -1.54
CA SER A 43 7.49 1.00 -1.46
C SER A 43 6.48 1.23 -0.35
N PHE A 44 5.26 0.75 -0.56
CA PHE A 44 4.28 0.69 0.52
C PHE A 44 4.54 -0.52 1.39
N GLN A 45 4.39 -0.32 2.69
CA GLN A 45 4.46 -1.36 3.71
C GLN A 45 3.10 -1.49 4.43
N PRO A 46 2.04 -1.93 3.73
CA PRO A 46 0.67 -1.93 4.26
C PRO A 46 0.48 -2.85 5.46
N LEU A 47 1.38 -3.82 5.68
CA LEU A 47 1.26 -4.79 6.78
C LEU A 47 2.19 -4.49 7.97
N ALA A 48 2.92 -3.37 8.00
CA ALA A 48 3.77 -3.02 9.15
C ALA A 48 3.03 -3.05 10.50
N GLY A 49 1.83 -2.47 10.50
CA GLY A 49 1.03 -2.22 11.69
C GLY A 49 0.30 -3.42 12.27
N ILE A 50 0.31 -4.59 11.60
CA ILE A 50 -0.56 -5.72 11.95
C ILE A 50 -0.25 -6.37 13.30
N ALA A 51 0.81 -5.95 14.00
CA ALA A 51 0.99 -6.27 15.42
C ALA A 51 -0.19 -5.77 16.27
N HIS A 52 -0.78 -4.64 15.89
CA HIS A 52 -1.99 -4.11 16.51
C HIS A 52 -3.23 -4.81 15.94
N THR A 53 -4.09 -5.30 16.83
CA THR A 53 -5.29 -6.06 16.41
C THR A 53 -6.23 -5.26 15.49
N PRO A 54 -6.49 -3.94 15.72
CA PRO A 54 -7.31 -3.15 14.81
C PRO A 54 -6.70 -3.02 13.40
N GLU A 55 -5.39 -2.78 13.30
CA GLU A 55 -4.66 -2.72 12.02
C GLU A 55 -4.72 -4.07 11.29
N ARG A 56 -4.60 -5.18 12.03
CA ARG A 56 -4.73 -6.53 11.47
C ARG A 56 -6.12 -6.82 10.93
N ALA A 57 -7.16 -6.39 11.66
CA ALA A 57 -8.55 -6.52 11.20
C ALA A 57 -8.79 -5.70 9.93
N TRP A 58 -8.28 -4.46 9.90
CA TRP A 58 -8.33 -3.63 8.70
C TRP A 58 -7.61 -4.28 7.51
N ALA A 59 -6.40 -4.81 7.73
CA ALA A 59 -5.64 -5.50 6.69
C ALA A 59 -6.35 -6.76 6.18
N ALA A 60 -6.99 -7.53 7.08
CA ALA A 60 -7.79 -8.70 6.71
C ALA A 60 -8.97 -8.30 5.80
N ASP A 61 -9.71 -7.26 6.17
CA ASP A 61 -10.83 -6.76 5.38
C ASP A 61 -10.38 -6.21 4.01
N TRP A 62 -9.24 -5.52 3.98
CA TRP A 62 -8.64 -5.02 2.74
C TRP A 62 -8.26 -6.16 1.80
N ILE A 63 -7.61 -7.22 2.30
CA ILE A 63 -7.24 -8.39 1.49
C ILE A 63 -8.50 -9.14 1.02
N VAL A 64 -9.53 -9.27 1.88
CA VAL A 64 -10.83 -9.82 1.49
C VAL A 64 -11.44 -9.03 0.32
N ALA A 65 -11.38 -7.70 0.35
CA ALA A 65 -11.88 -6.85 -0.72
C ALA A 65 -11.12 -7.07 -2.04
N ILE A 66 -9.78 -7.21 -1.98
CA ILE A 66 -8.97 -7.56 -3.16
C ILE A 66 -9.37 -8.92 -3.71
N LEU A 67 -9.42 -9.96 -2.88
CA LEU A 67 -9.79 -11.32 -3.30
C LEU A 67 -11.19 -11.35 -3.94
N THR A 68 -12.14 -10.63 -3.36
CA THR A 68 -13.50 -10.51 -3.90
C THR A 68 -13.50 -9.87 -5.29
N ARG A 69 -12.68 -8.82 -5.49
CA ARG A 69 -12.53 -8.15 -6.79
C ARG A 69 -11.92 -9.08 -7.85
N GLU A 70 -11.02 -9.97 -7.45
CA GLU A 70 -10.42 -10.99 -8.31
C GLU A 70 -11.34 -12.22 -8.51
N GLY A 71 -12.59 -12.18 -8.02
CA GLY A 71 -13.58 -13.24 -8.22
C GLY A 71 -13.47 -14.42 -7.26
N VAL A 72 -12.67 -14.32 -6.20
CA VAL A 72 -12.56 -15.36 -5.17
C VAL A 72 -13.82 -15.34 -4.28
N ILE A 73 -14.44 -16.50 -4.11
CA ILE A 73 -15.59 -16.65 -3.21
C ILE A 73 -15.11 -16.66 -1.76
N ILE A 74 -15.50 -15.64 -0.99
CA ILE A 74 -15.11 -15.49 0.41
C ILE A 74 -15.99 -16.36 1.31
N ARG A 75 -15.48 -17.54 1.67
CA ARG A 75 -16.09 -18.44 2.66
C ARG A 75 -15.53 -18.19 4.07
N PRO A 76 -16.19 -18.65 5.15
CA PRO A 76 -15.67 -18.52 6.51
C PRO A 76 -14.24 -19.07 6.66
N GLU A 77 -13.92 -20.19 6.00
CA GLU A 77 -12.60 -20.81 6.08
C GLU A 77 -11.51 -19.91 5.48
N VAL A 78 -11.83 -19.16 4.41
CA VAL A 78 -10.90 -18.20 3.80
C VAL A 78 -10.58 -17.06 4.78
N LYS A 79 -11.59 -16.59 5.53
CA LYS A 79 -11.39 -15.55 6.56
C LYS A 79 -10.52 -16.06 7.71
N GLU A 80 -10.75 -17.29 8.16
CA GLU A 80 -9.93 -17.92 9.21
C GLU A 80 -8.48 -18.13 8.76
N HIS A 81 -8.27 -18.58 7.52
CA HIS A 81 -6.93 -18.72 6.94
C HIS A 81 -6.21 -17.37 6.84
N LEU A 82 -6.91 -16.32 6.38
CA LEU A 82 -6.37 -14.96 6.34
C LEU A 82 -5.97 -14.47 7.74
N TRP A 83 -6.87 -14.62 8.71
CA TRP A 83 -6.61 -14.21 10.08
C TRP A 83 -5.40 -14.92 10.69
N THR A 84 -5.30 -16.23 10.46
CA THR A 84 -4.17 -17.06 10.92
C THR A 84 -2.86 -16.62 10.27
N ALA A 85 -2.86 -16.41 8.95
CA ALA A 85 -1.68 -15.97 8.20
C ALA A 85 -1.20 -14.59 8.65
N LEU A 86 -2.11 -13.62 8.78
CA LEU A 86 -1.78 -12.27 9.27
C LEU A 86 -1.29 -12.30 10.72
N THR A 87 -1.85 -13.17 11.56
CA THR A 87 -1.37 -13.34 12.94
C THR A 87 0.03 -13.94 12.98
N SER A 88 0.33 -14.89 12.10
CA SER A 88 1.69 -15.43 11.96
C SER A 88 2.66 -14.34 11.48
N LEU A 89 2.30 -13.59 10.44
CA LEU A 89 3.13 -12.51 9.90
C LEU A 89 3.36 -11.40 10.93
N ALA A 90 2.38 -11.12 11.80
CA ALA A 90 2.51 -10.14 12.87
C ALA A 90 3.61 -10.48 13.90
N SER A 91 4.09 -11.73 13.94
CA SER A 91 5.24 -12.13 14.78
C SER A 91 6.59 -11.97 14.10
N ALA A 92 6.64 -11.76 12.78
CA ALA A 92 7.88 -11.53 12.04
C ALA A 92 8.45 -10.12 12.33
N PRO A 93 9.75 -9.86 12.08
CA PRO A 93 10.33 -8.50 12.11
C PRO A 93 9.55 -7.50 11.25
N LEU A 94 9.63 -6.21 11.58
CA LEU A 94 8.84 -5.17 10.89
C LEU A 94 9.19 -5.09 9.40
N GLU A 95 10.47 -5.20 9.09
CA GLU A 95 11.04 -5.21 7.74
C GLU A 95 10.55 -6.36 6.86
N GLU A 96 10.03 -7.44 7.44
CA GLU A 96 9.50 -8.59 6.70
C GLU A 96 7.98 -8.47 6.42
N ARG A 97 7.32 -7.41 6.92
CA ARG A 97 5.86 -7.23 6.80
C ARG A 97 5.45 -6.42 5.57
N THR A 98 6.11 -6.68 4.44
CA THR A 98 6.03 -5.99 3.12
C THR A 98 6.37 -4.53 3.16
#